data_AF-A0A2E4Y0P7-F1
#
_entry.id   AF-A0A2E4Y0P7-F1
#
_cell.length_a   1.000
_cell.length_b   1.000
_cell.length_c   1.000
_cell.angle_alpha   90.00
_cell.angle_beta   90.00
_cell.angle_gamma   90.00
#
_symmetry.space_group_name_H-M   'P 1'
#
loop_
_entity.id
_entity.type
_entity.pdbx_description
1 polymer ?
#
loop_
_entity_poly.entity_id
_entity_poly.type
_entity_poly.pdbx_seq_one_letter_code
_entity_poly.pdbx_strand_id
1 'polypeptide(L)'
;MSRFIVVLLLAFVVSACGARDKVLLLPNDDGTSSGAVAVLSNKGETRHVIDKPYTEVAVSADSVSDPAKIDVAALEKRYGALIDHLPAPPADYILYFKEGTVTLVPSSQPRLDALLKDVAQRAGGTCK
;
A
#
# COMPACT_ATOMS: atom_id res chain seq x y z
N MET A 1 -45.99 -0.57 22.42
CA MET A 1 -45.00 0.54 22.36
C MET A 1 -43.56 0.03 22.48
N SER A 2 -43.19 -0.73 23.53
CA SER A 2 -41.83 -1.31 23.69
C SER A 2 -41.33 -2.17 22.51
N ARG A 3 -42.17 -3.01 21.92
CA ARG A 3 -41.80 -3.83 20.74
C ARG A 3 -41.44 -3.03 19.48
N PHE A 4 -42.10 -1.89 19.27
CA PHE A 4 -41.78 -1.01 18.13
C PHE A 4 -40.46 -0.27 18.35
N ILE A 5 -40.14 0.09 19.59
CA ILE A 5 -38.85 0.71 19.94
C ILE A 5 -37.70 -0.28 19.71
N VAL A 6 -37.86 -1.56 20.09
CA VAL A 6 -36.84 -2.59 19.88
C VAL A 6 -36.60 -2.85 18.39
N VAL A 7 -37.65 -2.90 17.56
CA VAL A 7 -37.53 -3.07 16.11
C VAL A 7 -36.87 -1.86 15.46
N LEU A 8 -37.19 -0.65 15.91
CA LEU A 8 -36.58 0.58 15.40
C LEU A 8 -35.10 0.68 15.79
N LEU A 9 -34.75 0.30 17.03
CA LEU A 9 -33.35 0.25 17.49
C LEU A 9 -32.55 -0.80 16.71
N LEU A 10 -33.14 -1.97 16.45
CA LEU A 10 -32.49 -3.04 15.69
C LEU A 10 -32.28 -2.64 14.23
N ALA A 11 -33.26 -1.96 13.61
CA ALA A 11 -33.12 -1.40 12.27
C ALA A 11 -32.01 -0.33 12.17
N PHE A 12 -31.81 0.45 13.24
CA PHE A 12 -30.76 1.47 13.30
C PHE A 12 -29.35 0.86 13.45
N VAL A 13 -29.22 -0.29 14.12
CA VAL A 13 -27.93 -0.99 14.25
C VAL A 13 -27.49 -1.59 12.92
N VAL A 14 -28.42 -2.02 12.05
CA VAL A 14 -28.09 -2.62 10.75
C VAL A 14 -27.70 -1.58 9.69
N SER A 15 -28.14 -0.33 9.80
CA SER A 15 -27.79 0.74 8.83
C SER A 15 -26.38 1.32 9.00
N ALA A 16 -25.66 0.98 10.09
CA ALA A 16 -24.32 1.48 10.37
C ALA A 16 -23.19 0.69 9.67
N CYS A 17 -23.51 -0.43 9.02
CA CYS A 17 -22.52 -1.29 8.36
C CYS A 17 -22.28 -0.86 6.90
N GLY A 18 -21.61 0.27 6.71
CA GLY A 18 -21.07 0.69 5.42
C GLY A 18 -19.55 0.67 5.48
N ALA A 19 -18.92 -0.49 5.31
CA ALA A 19 -17.47 -0.57 5.18
C ALA A 19 -17.04 0.25 3.95
N ARG A 20 -16.16 1.23 4.17
CA ARG A 20 -15.56 2.04 3.10
C ARG A 20 -14.08 1.73 3.07
N ASP A 21 -13.57 1.44 1.89
CA ASP A 21 -12.13 1.31 1.69
C ASP A 21 -11.49 2.70 1.82
N LYS A 22 -10.25 2.75 2.27
CA LYS A 22 -9.51 4.01 2.43
C LYS A 22 -8.25 3.94 1.59
N VAL A 23 -8.00 5.02 0.86
CA VAL A 23 -6.78 5.19 0.07
C VAL A 23 -6.06 6.39 0.64
N LEU A 24 -4.84 6.17 1.14
CA LEU A 24 -3.96 7.17 1.72
C LEU A 24 -2.69 7.25 0.88
N LEU A 25 -2.33 8.46 0.43
CA LEU A 25 -1.09 8.71 -0.27
C LEU A 25 0.03 9.06 0.72
N LEU A 26 1.04 8.19 0.82
CA LEU A 26 2.27 8.43 1.58
C LEU A 26 3.31 9.15 0.71
N PRO A 27 4.27 9.90 1.30
CA PRO A 27 5.45 10.36 0.57
C PRO A 27 6.29 9.18 0.07
N ASN A 28 7.19 9.43 -0.88
CA ASN A 28 8.19 8.44 -1.28
C ASN A 28 9.17 8.15 -0.12
N ASP A 29 9.85 7.00 -0.18
CA ASP A 29 10.84 6.58 0.83
C ASP A 29 12.00 7.58 1.00
N ASP A 30 12.30 8.37 -0.04
CA ASP A 30 13.33 9.41 -0.03
C ASP A 30 12.83 10.78 0.47
N GLY A 31 11.55 10.88 0.87
CA GLY A 31 10.89 12.10 1.32
C GLY A 31 10.56 13.10 0.21
N THR A 32 10.74 12.74 -1.07
CA THR A 32 10.36 13.59 -2.21
C THR A 32 8.86 13.54 -2.49
N SER A 33 8.39 14.43 -3.38
CA SER A 33 6.97 14.47 -3.77
C SER A 33 6.51 13.11 -4.28
N SER A 34 5.51 12.56 -3.61
CA SER A 34 4.80 11.36 -4.04
C SER A 34 4.23 11.54 -5.45
N GLY A 35 4.14 10.44 -6.20
CA GLY A 35 3.32 10.40 -7.42
C GLY A 35 1.84 10.64 -7.13
N ALA A 36 0.98 10.48 -8.13
CA ALA A 36 -0.46 10.63 -7.98
C ALA A 36 -1.17 9.26 -8.02
N VAL A 37 -2.23 9.11 -7.22
CA VAL A 37 -3.10 7.94 -7.24
C VAL A 37 -4.45 8.34 -7.84
N ALA A 38 -4.80 7.73 -8.97
CA ALA A 38 -6.11 7.90 -9.59
C ALA A 38 -7.08 6.81 -9.11
N VAL A 39 -8.22 7.22 -8.57
CA VAL A 39 -9.33 6.33 -8.23
C VAL A 39 -10.25 6.24 -9.44
N LEU A 40 -10.34 5.06 -10.03
CA LEU A 40 -11.14 4.80 -11.23
C LEU A 40 -12.50 4.19 -10.86
N SER A 41 -13.51 4.46 -11.67
CA SER A 41 -14.77 3.72 -11.64
C SER A 41 -14.59 2.30 -12.21
N ASN A 42 -15.60 1.45 -11.99
CA ASN A 42 -15.67 0.13 -12.63
C ASN A 42 -15.65 0.19 -14.17
N LYS A 43 -15.96 1.34 -14.78
CA LYS A 43 -15.91 1.58 -16.23
C LYS A 43 -14.59 2.21 -16.69
N GLY A 44 -13.63 2.40 -15.78
CA GLY A 44 -12.31 2.98 -16.09
C GLY A 44 -12.26 4.51 -16.11
N GLU A 45 -13.39 5.20 -15.87
CA GLU A 45 -13.41 6.66 -15.78
C GLU A 45 -12.77 7.13 -14.47
N THR A 46 -11.94 8.17 -14.53
CA THR A 46 -11.31 8.76 -13.33
C THR A 46 -12.36 9.46 -12.47
N ARG A 47 -12.60 8.96 -11.26
CA ARG A 47 -13.49 9.58 -10.27
C ARG A 47 -12.77 10.61 -9.41
N HIS A 48 -11.51 10.34 -9.07
CA HIS A 48 -10.73 11.24 -8.23
C HIS A 48 -9.22 11.04 -8.45
N VAL A 49 -8.43 12.07 -8.19
CA VAL A 49 -6.96 12.00 -8.21
C VAL A 49 -6.43 12.56 -6.91
N ILE A 50 -5.58 11.79 -6.23
CA ILE A 50 -4.88 12.18 -5.01
C ILE A 50 -3.43 12.46 -5.41
N ASP A 51 -3.01 13.71 -5.33
CA ASP A 51 -1.69 14.18 -5.78
C ASP A 51 -0.84 14.79 -4.65
N LYS A 52 -1.38 14.83 -3.43
CA LYS A 52 -0.72 15.40 -2.26
C LYS A 52 -0.43 14.32 -1.22
N PRO A 53 0.80 14.25 -0.68
CA PRO A 53 1.12 13.32 0.39
C PRO A 53 0.30 13.62 1.64
N TYR A 54 0.13 12.60 2.48
CA TYR A 54 -0.69 12.62 3.70
C TYR A 54 -2.15 12.99 3.46
N THR A 55 -2.68 12.56 2.31
CA THR A 55 -4.08 12.80 1.93
C THR A 55 -4.81 11.48 1.82
N GLU A 56 -5.93 11.38 2.51
CA GLU A 56 -6.81 10.21 2.56
C GLU A 56 -8.13 10.49 1.84
N VAL A 57 -8.63 9.52 1.10
CA VAL A 57 -10.02 9.46 0.60
C VAL A 57 -10.66 8.14 1.01
N ALA A 58 -11.96 8.17 1.28
CA ALA A 58 -12.78 6.97 1.44
C ALA A 58 -13.43 6.62 0.10
N VAL A 59 -13.32 5.36 -0.31
CA VAL A 59 -13.86 4.81 -1.54
C VAL A 59 -15.00 3.86 -1.21
N SER A 60 -16.06 3.93 -1.99
CA SER A 60 -17.20 3.01 -1.98
C SER A 60 -17.55 2.65 -3.42
N ALA A 61 -18.42 1.66 -3.62
CA ALA A 61 -18.80 1.17 -4.96
C ALA A 61 -19.15 2.31 -5.94
N ASP A 62 -19.86 3.33 -5.45
CA ASP A 62 -20.42 4.41 -6.28
C ASP A 62 -19.89 5.80 -5.95
N SER A 63 -19.03 5.96 -4.96
CA SER A 63 -18.59 7.29 -4.51
C SER A 63 -17.17 7.31 -3.95
N VAL A 64 -16.58 8.51 -4.01
CA VAL A 64 -15.30 8.84 -3.38
C VAL A 64 -15.54 10.08 -2.52
N SER A 65 -15.05 10.07 -1.28
CA SER A 65 -15.15 11.25 -0.40
C SER A 65 -14.20 12.36 -0.83
N ASP A 66 -14.44 13.55 -0.32
CA ASP A 66 -13.47 14.63 -0.43
C ASP A 66 -12.14 14.26 0.24
N PRO A 67 -11.00 14.73 -0.30
CA PRO A 67 -9.68 14.57 0.30
C PRO A 67 -9.60 15.14 1.71
N ALA A 68 -9.17 14.31 2.65
CA ALA A 68 -8.86 14.72 4.02
C ALA A 68 -7.36 14.64 4.26
N LYS A 69 -6.75 15.73 4.74
CA LYS A 69 -5.37 15.67 5.23
C LYS A 69 -5.32 14.93 6.56
N ILE A 70 -4.34 14.05 6.70
CA ILE A 70 -4.01 13.39 7.96
C ILE A 70 -2.70 13.97 8.50
N ASP A 71 -2.62 14.16 9.81
CA ASP A 71 -1.36 14.50 10.46
C ASP A 71 -0.56 13.24 10.82
N VAL A 72 0.73 13.40 11.13
CA VAL A 72 1.64 12.30 11.43
C VAL A 72 1.19 11.53 12.68
N ALA A 73 0.64 12.21 13.70
CA ALA A 73 0.20 11.54 14.93
C ALA A 73 -1.00 10.62 14.69
N ALA A 74 -1.95 11.06 13.86
CA ALA A 74 -3.10 10.28 13.44
C ALA A 74 -2.71 9.17 12.46
N LEU A 75 -1.71 9.40 11.60
CA LEU A 75 -1.12 8.40 10.72
C LEU A 75 -0.56 7.23 11.54
N GLU A 76 0.37 7.51 12.45
CA GLU A 76 1.01 6.49 13.31
C GLU A 76 -0.04 5.72 14.12
N LYS A 77 -0.99 6.45 14.72
CA LYS A 77 -2.04 5.82 15.54
C LYS A 77 -2.94 4.86 14.74
N ARG A 78 -3.24 5.18 13.49
CA ARG A 78 -4.18 4.39 12.66
C ARG A 78 -3.49 3.34 11.82
N TYR A 79 -2.30 3.64 11.32
CA TYR A 79 -1.63 2.88 10.27
C TYR A 79 -0.19 2.49 10.62
N GLY A 80 0.36 2.88 11.78
CA GLY A 80 1.75 2.56 12.15
C GLY A 80 2.04 1.06 12.06
N ALA A 81 1.17 0.21 12.63
CA ALA A 81 1.31 -1.24 12.50
C ALA A 81 1.24 -1.77 11.05
N LEU A 82 0.50 -1.09 10.16
CA LEU A 82 0.49 -1.44 8.74
C LEU A 82 1.80 -1.01 8.07
N ILE A 83 2.28 0.19 8.41
CA ILE A 83 3.48 0.80 7.85
C ILE A 83 4.73 0.00 8.23
N ASP A 84 4.83 -0.41 9.50
CA ASP A 84 5.92 -1.22 10.04
C ASP A 84 6.03 -2.61 9.38
N HIS A 85 4.98 -3.05 8.69
CA HIS A 85 4.91 -4.31 7.97
C HIS A 85 4.98 -4.15 6.44
N LEU A 86 5.35 -2.97 5.93
CA LEU A 86 5.61 -2.83 4.50
C LEU A 86 6.73 -3.80 4.06
N PRO A 87 6.60 -4.41 2.87
CA PRO A 87 7.69 -5.17 2.28
C PRO A 87 8.95 -4.32 2.14
N ALA A 88 10.10 -4.97 2.23
CA ALA A 88 11.37 -4.31 1.96
C ALA A 88 11.40 -3.72 0.54
N PRO A 89 11.99 -2.53 0.35
CA PRO A 89 12.06 -1.89 -0.96
C PRO A 89 12.81 -2.77 -1.98
N PRO A 90 12.63 -2.51 -3.29
CA PRO A 90 13.39 -3.19 -4.32
C PRO A 90 14.89 -2.96 -4.13
N ALA A 91 15.68 -4.00 -4.36
CA ALA A 91 17.14 -3.95 -4.30
C ALA A 91 17.73 -4.36 -5.65
N ASP A 92 18.70 -3.58 -6.13
CA ASP A 92 19.36 -3.80 -7.42
C ASP A 92 20.73 -4.46 -7.23
N TYR A 93 20.98 -5.51 -8.02
CA TYR A 93 22.24 -6.25 -8.01
C TYR A 93 22.81 -6.35 -9.42
N ILE A 94 24.03 -5.85 -9.60
CA ILE A 94 24.76 -5.93 -10.87
C ILE A 94 25.84 -7.01 -10.75
N LEU A 95 25.77 -8.01 -11.62
CA LEU A 95 26.72 -9.12 -11.69
C LEU A 95 27.50 -9.06 -13.00
N TYR A 96 28.83 -9.09 -12.90
CA TYR A 96 29.72 -9.13 -14.06
C TYR A 96 30.22 -10.54 -14.32
N PHE A 97 30.31 -10.88 -15.60
CA PHE A 97 30.80 -12.16 -16.10
C PHE A 97 32.10 -11.96 -16.88
N LYS A 98 32.95 -12.98 -16.91
CA LYS A 98 34.11 -12.97 -17.79
C LYS A 98 33.61 -13.07 -19.23
N GLU A 99 34.18 -12.25 -20.11
CA GLU A 99 33.80 -12.17 -21.53
C GLU A 99 33.82 -13.55 -22.21
N GLY A 100 32.79 -13.83 -23.00
CA GLY A 100 32.65 -15.11 -23.70
C GLY A 100 32.36 -16.32 -22.80
N THR A 101 32.04 -16.10 -21.51
CA THR A 101 31.75 -17.19 -20.56
C THR A 101 30.51 -16.91 -19.73
N VAL A 102 30.01 -17.94 -19.04
CA VAL A 102 28.98 -17.83 -17.99
C VAL A 102 29.59 -17.75 -16.58
N THR A 103 30.91 -17.57 -16.47
CA THR A 103 31.61 -17.54 -15.19
C THR A 103 31.62 -16.12 -14.63
N LEU A 104 31.21 -15.94 -13.38
CA LEU A 104 31.31 -14.64 -12.70
C LEU A 104 32.77 -14.22 -12.53
N VAL A 105 33.00 -12.91 -12.58
CA VAL A 105 34.29 -12.36 -12.09
C VAL A 105 34.35 -12.50 -10.56
N PRO A 106 35.56 -12.70 -9.97
CA PRO A 106 35.68 -12.89 -8.52
C PRO A 106 35.06 -11.77 -7.67
N SER A 107 35.06 -10.53 -8.18
CA SER A 107 34.46 -9.37 -7.51
C SER A 107 32.92 -9.39 -7.47
N SER A 108 32.26 -10.18 -8.30
CA SER A 108 30.79 -10.32 -8.32
C SER A 108 30.29 -11.46 -7.43
N GLN A 109 31.16 -12.38 -7.00
CA GLN A 109 30.75 -13.52 -6.18
C GLN A 109 30.08 -13.10 -4.86
N PRO A 110 30.60 -12.13 -4.09
CA PRO A 110 29.94 -11.69 -2.86
C PRO A 110 28.58 -11.01 -3.11
N ARG A 111 28.38 -10.41 -4.30
CA ARG A 111 27.09 -9.79 -4.67
C ARG A 111 26.04 -10.84 -4.98
N LEU A 112 26.44 -11.95 -5.60
CA LEU A 112 25.55 -13.09 -5.82
C LEU A 112 25.13 -13.70 -4.48
N ASP A 113 26.05 -13.86 -3.53
CA ASP A 113 25.73 -14.38 -2.20
C ASP A 113 24.75 -13.45 -1.45
N ALA A 114 24.94 -12.13 -1.56
CA ALA A 114 24.03 -11.14 -0.99
C ALA A 114 22.63 -11.19 -1.64
N LEU A 115 22.55 -11.29 -2.97
CA LEU A 115 21.29 -11.43 -3.70
C LEU A 115 20.54 -12.69 -3.27
N LEU A 116 21.21 -13.84 -3.19
CA LEU A 116 20.58 -15.09 -2.78
C LEU A 116 20.06 -15.02 -1.34
N LYS A 117 20.79 -14.35 -0.45
CA LYS A 117 20.35 -14.12 0.93
C LYS A 117 19.13 -13.19 1.00
N ASP A 118 19.12 -12.10 0.25
CA ASP A 118 18.00 -11.16 0.20
C ASP A 118 16.73 -11.82 -0.35
N VAL A 119 16.85 -12.58 -1.45
CA VAL A 119 15.73 -13.36 -2.02
C VAL A 119 15.17 -14.35 -1.00
N ALA A 120 16.02 -15.02 -0.23
CA ALA A 120 15.59 -15.97 0.80
C ALA A 120 14.84 -15.32 1.98
N GLN A 121 15.06 -14.02 2.23
CA GLN A 121 14.44 -13.28 3.33
C GLN A 121 13.10 -12.64 2.95
N ARG A 122 12.82 -12.48 1.65
CA ARG A 122 11.60 -11.83 1.16
C ARG A 122 10.41 -12.81 1.16
N ALA A 123 9.36 -12.47 1.90
CA ALA A 123 8.12 -13.24 1.93
C ALA A 123 7.41 -13.16 0.56
N GLY A 124 7.15 -14.31 -0.07
CA GLY A 124 6.47 -14.43 -1.38
C GLY A 124 7.37 -14.77 -2.58
N GLY A 125 8.70 -14.82 -2.40
CA GLY A 125 9.67 -15.07 -3.48
C GLY A 125 9.87 -16.54 -3.89
N THR A 126 9.17 -17.50 -3.26
CA THR A 126 9.29 -18.91 -3.66
C THR A 126 8.39 -19.19 -4.85
N CYS A 127 8.98 -19.24 -6.05
CA CYS A 127 8.41 -20.05 -7.13
C CYS A 127 8.59 -21.51 -6.69
N LYS A 128 7.51 -22.13 -6.22
CA LYS A 128 7.49 -23.58 -5.95
C LYS A 128 7.17 -24.33 -7.23
#